data_AF-A0A367K7J4-F1
#
_entry.id   AF-A0A367K7J4-F1
#
_cell.length_a   1.000
_cell.length_b   1.000
_cell.length_c   1.000
_cell.angle_alpha   90.00
_cell.angle_beta   90.00
_cell.angle_gamma   90.00
#
_symmetry.space_group_name_H-M   'P 1'
#
loop_
_entity.id
_entity.type
_entity.pdbx_description
1 polymer ?
#
loop_
_entity_poly.entity_id
_entity_poly.type
_entity_poly.pdbx_seq_one_letter_code
_entity_poly.pdbx_strand_id
1 'polypeptide(L)'
;MSNLGFLKFCTTPNYSKHSFLKSVVSKVPFADADSQQNWKSALKDTIVPSTVVQLDVGGYRYTTLYHTLIVSRYFEKVLKRVLERPEVWANADWLLVNRDGELFGYILDYLRTADASSLPSDPNILTRLKEEVRFYKIPLMESIIDEKIRILNSPQEEERERMYKIVYTEEYDRMKRTKGFKNNDGQLISDILLEYEEIATLSIQEPYWVCPRSIRVHTAPTKCGRMCKREFDPDHHGWHFIQVEKTVLATHDE
;
A
#
# COMPACT_ATOMS: atom_id res chain seq x y z
N MET A 1 8.64 -39.31 -69.62
CA MET A 1 9.73 -39.65 -68.68
C MET A 1 10.07 -38.39 -67.91
N SER A 2 9.72 -38.41 -66.62
CA SER A 2 9.54 -37.24 -65.77
C SER A 2 10.88 -36.74 -65.24
N ASN A 3 11.31 -35.56 -65.67
CA ASN A 3 12.36 -34.79 -65.00
C ASN A 3 11.68 -33.85 -63.99
N LEU A 4 11.32 -34.39 -62.82
CA LEU A 4 10.97 -33.57 -61.67
C LEU A 4 12.25 -33.32 -60.89
N GLY A 5 12.82 -32.14 -61.13
CA GLY A 5 13.96 -31.63 -60.39
C GLY A 5 13.67 -31.62 -58.90
N PHE A 6 14.62 -32.15 -58.15
CA PHE A 6 14.78 -31.93 -56.72
C PHE A 6 14.70 -30.43 -56.43
N LEU A 7 13.55 -29.96 -55.92
CA LEU A 7 13.44 -28.64 -55.30
C LEU A 7 14.10 -28.71 -53.91
N LYS A 8 15.41 -28.48 -53.95
CA LYS A 8 16.19 -27.60 -53.08
C LYS A 8 15.55 -27.18 -51.73
N PHE A 9 16.23 -27.65 -50.68
CA PHE A 9 16.44 -27.06 -49.36
C PHE A 9 15.20 -26.80 -48.50
N CYS A 10 15.02 -27.69 -47.52
CA CYS A 10 14.56 -27.34 -46.18
C CYS A 10 15.49 -26.22 -45.65
N THR A 11 15.20 -24.96 -45.93
CA THR A 11 15.78 -23.86 -45.17
C THR A 11 15.22 -23.99 -43.76
N THR A 12 16.03 -24.48 -42.84
CA THR A 12 15.74 -24.39 -41.40
C THR A 12 15.34 -22.94 -41.12
N PRO A 13 14.11 -22.64 -40.66
CA PRO A 13 13.72 -21.30 -40.29
C PRO A 13 14.82 -20.63 -39.45
N ASN A 14 15.27 -19.46 -39.89
CA ASN A 14 16.39 -18.77 -39.27
C ASN A 14 15.92 -18.07 -37.99
N TYR A 15 15.73 -18.86 -36.94
CA TYR A 15 15.26 -18.42 -35.61
C TYR A 15 16.22 -17.46 -34.89
N SER A 16 17.37 -17.12 -35.49
CA SER A 16 18.42 -16.29 -34.89
C SER A 16 18.10 -14.79 -34.83
N LYS A 17 17.01 -14.34 -35.47
CA LYS A 17 16.67 -12.91 -35.53
C LYS A 17 16.02 -12.40 -34.24
N HIS A 18 15.04 -13.12 -33.70
CA HIS A 18 14.40 -12.72 -32.44
C HIS A 18 15.32 -12.99 -31.25
N SER A 19 15.62 -11.97 -30.43
CA SER A 19 16.55 -12.08 -29.29
C SER A 19 16.17 -13.16 -28.26
N PHE A 20 14.90 -13.18 -27.84
CA PHE A 20 14.33 -14.23 -27.00
C PHE A 20 14.49 -15.64 -27.62
N LEU A 21 14.04 -15.84 -28.86
CA LEU A 21 14.14 -17.15 -29.52
C LEU A 21 15.60 -17.57 -29.73
N LYS A 22 16.49 -16.66 -30.09
CA LYS A 22 17.93 -16.90 -30.19
C LYS A 22 18.52 -17.39 -28.87
N SER A 23 18.17 -16.75 -27.74
CA SER A 23 18.63 -17.17 -26.41
C SER A 23 18.07 -18.53 -25.98
N VAL A 24 16.88 -18.89 -26.43
CA VAL A 24 16.28 -20.21 -26.15
C VAL A 24 16.94 -21.26 -27.04
N VAL A 25 17.03 -21.03 -28.36
CA VAL A 25 17.60 -21.92 -29.37
C VAL A 25 19.08 -22.22 -29.10
N SER A 26 19.88 -21.24 -28.67
CA SER A 26 21.31 -21.45 -28.38
C SER A 26 21.57 -22.41 -27.21
N LYS A 27 20.55 -22.68 -26.39
CA LYS A 27 20.63 -23.56 -25.22
C LYS A 27 20.03 -24.94 -25.50
N VAL A 28 19.40 -25.14 -26.66
CA VAL A 28 18.91 -26.46 -27.11
C VAL A 28 20.03 -27.14 -27.90
N PRO A 29 20.53 -28.33 -27.47
CA PRO A 29 21.52 -29.07 -28.24
C PRO A 29 20.86 -29.64 -29.49
N PHE A 30 21.17 -29.09 -30.67
CA PHE A 30 20.73 -29.66 -31.94
C PHE A 30 21.65 -30.84 -32.33
N ALA A 31 21.13 -32.06 -32.28
CA ALA A 31 21.66 -33.19 -33.01
C ALA A 31 20.51 -34.04 -33.56
N ASP A 32 20.51 -34.17 -34.90
CA ASP A 32 19.66 -35.02 -35.76
C ASP A 32 18.26 -34.54 -36.19
N ALA A 33 17.89 -35.02 -37.38
CA ALA A 33 16.68 -34.70 -38.12
C ALA A 33 15.45 -35.53 -37.69
N ASP A 34 15.62 -36.52 -36.80
CA ASP A 34 14.54 -37.36 -36.27
C ASP A 34 13.90 -36.74 -35.00
N SER A 35 14.51 -35.68 -34.46
CA SER A 35 14.12 -35.06 -33.18
C SER A 35 12.96 -34.04 -33.25
N GLN A 36 12.27 -33.88 -34.39
CA GLN A 36 11.10 -32.99 -34.50
C GLN A 36 9.92 -33.37 -33.58
N GLN A 37 9.94 -34.55 -32.97
CA GLN A 37 8.90 -34.98 -32.03
C GLN A 37 9.09 -34.46 -30.60
N ASN A 38 10.31 -34.05 -30.18
CA ASN A 38 10.63 -33.78 -28.76
C ASN A 38 11.15 -32.36 -28.44
N TRP A 39 11.17 -31.46 -29.43
CA TRP A 39 11.63 -30.08 -29.23
C TRP A 39 10.80 -29.31 -28.20
N LYS A 40 9.50 -29.65 -28.04
CA LYS A 40 8.59 -29.04 -27.06
C LYS A 40 9.00 -29.33 -25.62
N SER A 41 9.44 -30.56 -25.33
CA SER A 41 9.91 -30.96 -24.00
C SER A 41 11.26 -30.31 -23.71
N ALA A 42 12.18 -30.33 -24.69
CA ALA A 42 13.48 -29.67 -24.57
C ALA A 42 13.35 -28.16 -24.36
N LEU A 43 12.44 -27.46 -25.06
CA LEU A 43 12.19 -26.03 -24.86
C LEU A 43 11.70 -25.72 -23.44
N LYS A 44 10.84 -26.59 -22.90
CA LYS A 44 10.25 -26.42 -21.56
C LYS A 44 11.30 -26.51 -20.45
N ASP A 45 12.33 -27.33 -20.63
CA ASP A 45 13.45 -27.47 -19.69
C ASP A 45 14.54 -26.40 -19.90
N THR A 46 14.51 -25.66 -21.01
CA THR A 46 15.57 -24.73 -21.43
C THR A 46 15.26 -23.25 -21.12
N ILE A 47 13.99 -22.88 -20.91
CA ILE A 47 13.61 -21.51 -20.57
C ILE A 47 14.01 -21.21 -19.14
N VAL A 48 15.21 -20.64 -18.99
CA VAL A 48 15.66 -20.14 -17.70
C VAL A 48 14.96 -18.80 -17.39
N PRO A 49 14.63 -18.54 -16.11
CA PRO A 49 14.01 -17.29 -15.66
C PRO A 49 14.72 -16.01 -16.12
N SER A 50 16.03 -16.08 -16.35
CA SER A 50 16.90 -14.96 -16.77
C SER A 50 16.91 -14.68 -18.28
N THR A 51 16.07 -15.33 -19.07
CA THR A 51 15.98 -15.08 -20.52
C THR A 51 15.44 -13.67 -20.79
N VAL A 52 16.15 -12.87 -21.58
CA VAL A 52 15.76 -11.51 -21.95
C VAL A 52 14.67 -11.52 -23.02
N VAL A 53 13.67 -10.64 -22.88
CA VAL A 53 12.54 -10.43 -23.80
C VAL A 53 12.47 -8.96 -24.17
N GLN A 54 12.31 -8.69 -25.47
CA GLN A 54 12.15 -7.35 -26.03
C GLN A 54 10.69 -7.14 -26.48
N LEU A 55 10.08 -6.04 -26.04
CA LEU A 55 8.67 -5.70 -26.24
C LEU A 55 8.53 -4.32 -26.90
N ASP A 56 7.68 -4.21 -27.90
CA ASP A 56 7.25 -2.91 -28.44
C ASP A 56 5.77 -2.73 -28.11
N VAL A 57 5.47 -1.82 -27.18
CA VAL A 57 4.13 -1.57 -26.68
C VAL A 57 3.68 -0.20 -27.21
N GLY A 58 2.89 -0.21 -28.28
CA GLY A 58 2.39 1.03 -28.91
C GLY A 58 3.49 2.00 -29.37
N GLY A 59 4.67 1.49 -29.74
CA GLY A 59 5.85 2.29 -30.12
C GLY A 59 6.87 2.47 -28.99
N TYR A 60 6.53 2.10 -27.75
CA TYR A 60 7.45 2.16 -26.62
C TYR A 60 8.22 0.85 -26.46
N ARG A 61 9.54 0.95 -26.44
CA ARG A 61 10.44 -0.20 -26.42
C ARG A 61 10.84 -0.55 -24.98
N TYR A 62 10.52 -1.76 -24.56
CA TYR A 62 10.88 -2.31 -23.26
C TYR A 62 11.78 -3.53 -23.41
N THR A 63 12.72 -3.67 -22.48
CA THR A 63 13.51 -4.88 -22.31
C THR A 63 13.32 -5.38 -20.89
N THR A 64 12.98 -6.66 -20.74
CA THR A 64 12.75 -7.28 -19.43
C THR A 64 13.09 -8.77 -19.47
N LEU A 65 12.82 -9.49 -18.39
CA LEU A 65 13.07 -10.91 -18.27
C LEU A 65 11.78 -11.72 -18.45
N TYR A 66 11.93 -12.94 -18.97
CA TYR A 66 10.84 -13.88 -19.17
C TYR A 66 10.05 -14.10 -17.87
N HIS A 67 10.75 -14.30 -16.74
CA HIS A 67 10.10 -14.56 -15.45
C HIS A 67 9.24 -13.38 -14.97
N THR A 68 9.62 -12.13 -15.31
CA THR A 68 8.84 -10.94 -14.98
C THR A 68 7.51 -10.93 -15.73
N LEU A 69 7.52 -11.33 -17.01
CA LEU A 69 6.32 -11.30 -17.84
C LEU A 69 5.34 -12.41 -17.52
N ILE A 70 5.79 -13.61 -17.17
CA ILE A 70 4.89 -14.74 -16.87
C ILE A 70 4.02 -14.55 -15.61
N VAL A 71 4.31 -13.54 -14.78
CA VAL A 71 3.42 -13.12 -13.68
C VAL A 71 2.06 -12.66 -14.23
N SER A 72 2.05 -12.05 -15.42
CA SER A 72 0.83 -11.69 -16.16
C SER A 72 0.29 -12.90 -16.93
N ARG A 73 -1.00 -13.22 -16.72
CA ARG A 73 -1.69 -14.29 -17.47
C ARG A 73 -1.79 -14.01 -18.97
N TYR A 74 -1.79 -12.73 -19.37
CA TYR A 74 -1.74 -12.36 -20.78
C TYR A 74 -0.41 -12.78 -21.40
N PHE A 75 0.71 -12.36 -20.82
CA PHE A 75 2.03 -12.67 -21.36
C PHE A 75 2.38 -14.14 -21.21
N GLU A 76 1.97 -14.82 -20.14
CA GLU A 76 2.09 -16.28 -20.02
C GLU A 76 1.51 -17.00 -21.24
N LYS A 77 0.29 -16.62 -21.66
CA LYS A 77 -0.37 -17.20 -22.84
C LYS A 77 0.32 -16.81 -24.14
N VAL A 78 0.72 -15.55 -24.29
CA VAL A 78 1.40 -15.06 -25.50
C VAL A 78 2.74 -15.77 -25.68
N LEU A 79 3.57 -15.78 -24.64
CA LEU A 79 4.89 -16.40 -24.66
C LEU A 79 4.79 -17.91 -24.88
N LYS A 80 3.82 -18.59 -24.26
CA LYS A 80 3.56 -20.02 -24.54
C LYS A 80 3.26 -20.25 -26.03
N ARG A 81 2.45 -19.39 -26.66
CA ARG A 81 2.14 -19.51 -28.09
C ARG A 81 3.35 -19.23 -28.98
N VAL A 82 4.18 -18.24 -28.61
CA VAL A 82 5.44 -17.94 -29.30
C VAL A 82 6.36 -19.16 -29.29
N LEU A 83 6.43 -19.85 -28.15
CA LEU A 83 7.21 -21.06 -27.99
C LEU A 83 6.60 -22.24 -28.74
N GLU A 84 5.28 -22.36 -28.83
CA GLU A 84 4.60 -23.45 -29.55
C GLU A 84 4.66 -23.31 -31.08
N ARG A 85 4.81 -22.09 -31.61
CA ARG A 85 4.83 -21.79 -33.05
C ARG A 85 5.87 -20.71 -33.41
N PRO A 86 7.17 -20.95 -33.16
CA PRO A 86 8.21 -19.94 -33.32
C PRO A 86 8.32 -19.37 -34.75
N GLU A 87 7.91 -20.13 -35.77
CA GLU A 87 7.89 -19.72 -37.18
C GLU A 87 7.07 -18.45 -37.45
N VAL A 88 6.03 -18.19 -36.65
CA VAL A 88 5.17 -16.99 -36.80
C VAL A 88 5.91 -15.72 -36.34
N TRP A 89 6.88 -15.85 -35.43
CA TRP A 89 7.61 -14.73 -34.84
C TRP A 89 9.10 -14.71 -35.21
N ALA A 90 9.57 -15.65 -36.02
CA ALA A 90 10.99 -15.84 -36.32
C ALA A 90 11.65 -14.63 -37.00
N ASN A 91 10.88 -13.72 -37.62
CA ASN A 91 11.39 -12.52 -38.29
C ASN A 91 11.12 -11.21 -37.52
N ALA A 92 10.49 -11.27 -36.33
CA ALA A 92 10.24 -10.10 -35.50
C ALA A 92 11.36 -9.94 -34.47
N ASP A 93 11.94 -8.75 -34.36
CA ASP A 93 12.96 -8.45 -33.34
C ASP A 93 12.33 -8.14 -31.97
N TRP A 94 11.07 -7.69 -31.98
CA TRP A 94 10.32 -7.26 -30.81
C TRP A 94 8.94 -7.91 -30.79
N LEU A 95 8.48 -8.31 -29.61
CA LEU A 95 7.10 -8.75 -29.41
C LEU A 95 6.20 -7.51 -29.38
N LEU A 96 5.38 -7.35 -30.42
CA LEU A 96 4.48 -6.22 -30.59
C LEU A 96 3.23 -6.37 -29.74
N VAL A 97 2.89 -5.32 -28.99
CA VAL A 97 1.68 -5.19 -28.19
C VAL A 97 1.01 -3.88 -28.57
N ASN A 98 -0.19 -3.96 -29.15
CA ASN A 98 -0.93 -2.78 -29.60
C ASN A 98 -1.71 -2.13 -28.45
N ARG A 99 -0.99 -1.55 -27.48
CA ARG A 99 -1.52 -0.93 -26.25
C ARG A 99 -0.76 0.36 -25.90
N ASP A 100 -1.23 1.06 -24.89
CA ASP A 100 -0.59 2.27 -24.38
C ASP A 100 0.76 1.92 -23.72
N GLY A 101 1.85 2.32 -24.37
CA GLY A 101 3.20 2.04 -23.90
C GLY A 101 3.57 2.84 -22.65
N GLU A 102 3.13 4.08 -22.53
CA GLU A 102 3.44 4.92 -21.37
C GLU A 102 2.87 4.28 -20.09
N LEU A 103 1.60 3.88 -20.12
CA LEU A 103 0.95 3.20 -19.00
C LEU A 103 1.54 1.80 -18.72
N PHE A 104 2.08 1.15 -19.75
CA PHE A 104 2.75 -0.13 -19.59
C PHE A 104 3.99 -0.05 -18.69
N GLY A 105 4.65 1.11 -18.58
CA GLY A 105 5.74 1.32 -17.64
C GLY A 105 5.36 0.97 -16.20
N TYR A 106 4.22 1.47 -15.72
CA TYR A 106 3.70 1.16 -14.37
C TYR A 106 3.40 -0.32 -14.19
N ILE A 107 2.84 -0.95 -15.22
CA ILE A 107 2.56 -2.40 -15.22
C ILE A 107 3.86 -3.18 -15.10
N LEU A 108 4.87 -2.82 -15.88
CA LEU A 108 6.14 -3.51 -15.89
C LEU A 108 6.86 -3.38 -14.54
N ASP A 109 6.81 -2.21 -13.90
CA ASP A 109 7.39 -2.01 -12.56
C ASP A 109 6.67 -2.83 -11.49
N TYR A 110 5.33 -2.90 -11.57
CA TYR A 110 4.55 -3.78 -10.70
C TYR A 110 4.92 -5.25 -10.92
N LEU A 111 5.07 -5.71 -12.17
CA LEU A 111 5.47 -7.09 -12.47
C LEU A 111 6.87 -7.44 -11.94
N ARG A 112 7.75 -6.45 -11.77
CA ARG A 112 9.11 -6.64 -11.22
C ARG A 112 9.14 -6.76 -9.71
N THR A 113 8.34 -5.94 -9.03
CA THR A 113 8.48 -5.70 -7.58
C THR A 113 7.29 -6.21 -6.76
N ALA A 114 6.14 -6.44 -7.40
CA ALA A 114 4.84 -6.56 -6.76
C ALA A 114 4.48 -5.38 -5.84
N ASP A 115 5.15 -4.24 -6.00
CA ASP A 115 4.93 -3.00 -5.27
C ASP A 115 4.14 -2.01 -6.14
N ALA A 116 3.19 -1.33 -5.50
CA ALA A 116 2.32 -0.34 -6.10
C ALA A 116 2.76 1.11 -5.77
N SER A 117 3.92 1.30 -5.16
CA SER A 117 4.47 2.61 -4.83
C SER A 117 4.67 3.53 -6.04
N SER A 118 4.92 2.97 -7.23
CA SER A 118 5.06 3.72 -8.48
C SER A 118 3.73 4.15 -9.10
N LEU A 119 2.58 3.76 -8.55
CA LEU A 119 1.28 4.12 -9.12
C LEU A 119 1.06 5.65 -9.10
N PRO A 120 0.50 6.21 -10.19
CA PRO A 120 0.20 7.64 -10.26
C PRO A 120 -0.83 8.06 -9.21
N SER A 121 -0.87 9.35 -8.89
CA SER A 121 -1.87 9.94 -7.98
C SER A 121 -3.03 10.61 -8.71
N ASP A 122 -2.91 10.80 -10.03
CA ASP A 122 -3.98 11.38 -10.85
C ASP A 122 -5.09 10.33 -11.10
N PRO A 123 -6.35 10.58 -10.67
CA PRO A 123 -7.48 9.68 -10.89
C PRO A 123 -7.76 9.34 -12.36
N ASN A 124 -7.52 10.28 -13.29
CA ASN A 124 -7.71 10.05 -14.72
C ASN A 124 -6.69 9.06 -15.25
N ILE A 125 -5.42 9.21 -14.85
CA ILE A 125 -4.35 8.28 -15.23
C ILE A 125 -4.62 6.90 -14.60
N LEU A 126 -5.03 6.84 -13.33
CA LEU A 126 -5.40 5.59 -12.66
C LEU A 126 -6.54 4.86 -13.37
N THR A 127 -7.56 5.59 -13.84
CA THR A 127 -8.69 5.01 -14.57
C THR A 127 -8.24 4.41 -15.90
N ARG A 128 -7.38 5.09 -16.66
CA ARG A 128 -6.78 4.54 -17.90
C ARG A 128 -5.87 3.34 -17.60
N LEU A 129 -5.04 3.42 -16.56
CA LEU A 129 -4.14 2.35 -16.14
C LEU A 129 -4.92 1.09 -15.75
N LYS A 130 -6.09 1.24 -15.11
CA LYS A 130 -6.98 0.12 -14.79
C LYS A 130 -7.38 -0.68 -16.03
N GLU A 131 -7.70 -0.01 -17.14
CA GLU A 131 -8.03 -0.68 -18.40
C GLU A 131 -6.84 -1.47 -18.97
N GLU A 132 -5.62 -0.95 -18.85
CA GLU A 132 -4.41 -1.69 -19.22
C GLU A 132 -4.20 -2.91 -18.30
N VAL A 133 -4.33 -2.75 -16.99
CA VAL A 133 -4.20 -3.84 -16.01
C VAL A 133 -5.21 -4.98 -16.29
N ARG A 134 -6.44 -4.63 -16.67
CA ARG A 134 -7.46 -5.59 -17.14
C ARG A 134 -7.07 -6.30 -18.42
N PHE A 135 -6.42 -5.60 -19.35
CA PHE A 135 -5.91 -6.18 -20.59
C PHE A 135 -4.79 -7.19 -20.30
N TYR A 136 -3.80 -6.81 -19.48
CA TYR A 136 -2.68 -7.67 -19.10
C TYR A 136 -3.04 -8.74 -18.07
N LYS A 137 -4.29 -8.78 -17.58
CA LYS A 137 -4.82 -9.79 -16.66
C LYS A 137 -4.01 -9.89 -15.36
N ILE A 138 -3.93 -8.77 -14.62
CA ILE A 138 -3.22 -8.67 -13.33
C ILE A 138 -4.23 -8.27 -12.22
N PRO A 139 -5.01 -9.21 -11.66
CA PRO A 139 -6.14 -8.89 -10.77
C PRO A 139 -5.75 -8.17 -9.49
N LEU A 140 -4.58 -8.50 -8.91
CA LEU A 140 -4.13 -7.89 -7.66
C LEU A 140 -3.85 -6.39 -7.84
N MET A 141 -3.22 -6.00 -8.95
CA MET A 141 -3.00 -4.60 -9.29
C MET A 141 -4.32 -3.86 -9.57
N GLU A 142 -5.31 -4.54 -10.18
CA GLU A 142 -6.64 -3.96 -10.41
C GLU A 142 -7.31 -3.59 -9.09
N SER A 143 -7.28 -4.50 -8.11
CA SER A 143 -7.82 -4.24 -6.76
C SER A 143 -7.12 -3.08 -6.05
N ILE A 144 -5.79 -2.97 -6.19
CA ILE A 144 -5.03 -1.86 -5.61
C ILE A 144 -5.42 -0.52 -6.26
N ILE A 145 -5.55 -0.49 -7.58
CA ILE A 145 -5.98 0.72 -8.30
C ILE A 145 -7.40 1.10 -7.88
N ASP A 146 -8.31 0.14 -7.74
CA ASP A 146 -9.67 0.40 -7.29
C ASP A 146 -9.70 1.02 -5.90
N GLU A 147 -8.90 0.49 -4.97
CA GLU A 147 -8.81 1.04 -3.63
C GLU A 147 -8.18 2.45 -3.65
N LYS A 148 -7.14 2.66 -4.45
CA LYS A 148 -6.51 3.98 -4.59
C LYS A 148 -7.48 5.01 -5.17
N ILE A 149 -8.28 4.65 -6.18
CA ILE A 149 -9.32 5.51 -6.75
C ILE A 149 -10.40 5.80 -5.70
N ARG A 150 -10.82 4.81 -4.91
CA ARG A 150 -11.77 5.03 -3.81
C ARG A 150 -11.23 6.02 -2.81
N ILE A 151 -10.00 5.83 -2.31
CA ILE A 151 -9.38 6.75 -1.34
C ILE A 151 -9.28 8.17 -1.89
N LEU A 152 -8.94 8.33 -3.18
CA LEU A 152 -8.85 9.65 -3.83
C LEU A 152 -10.22 10.30 -4.07
N ASN A 153 -11.27 9.51 -4.25
CA ASN A 153 -12.65 9.98 -4.49
C ASN A 153 -13.50 10.03 -3.23
N SER A 154 -13.06 9.42 -2.12
CA SER A 154 -13.67 9.61 -0.83
C SER A 154 -13.69 11.11 -0.57
N PRO A 155 -14.81 11.66 -0.08
CA PRO A 155 -14.77 12.98 0.52
C PRO A 155 -13.58 12.94 1.47
N GLN A 156 -12.64 13.87 1.29
CA GLN A 156 -11.86 14.30 2.43
C GLN A 156 -12.94 14.81 3.38
N GLU A 157 -13.43 13.94 4.28
CA GLU A 157 -13.90 14.42 5.55
C GLU A 157 -12.69 15.22 6.03
N GLU A 158 -12.79 16.54 5.88
CA GLU A 158 -12.03 17.43 6.71
C GLU A 158 -12.34 16.92 8.12
N GLU A 159 -11.49 16.07 8.68
CA GLU A 159 -11.42 15.86 10.12
C GLU A 159 -11.10 17.25 10.65
N ARG A 160 -12.13 18.08 10.79
CA ARG A 160 -12.04 19.38 11.42
C ARG A 160 -11.56 19.03 12.82
N GLU A 161 -10.33 19.39 13.11
CA GLU A 161 -9.67 19.08 14.37
C GLU A 161 -10.49 19.71 15.49
N ARG A 162 -11.40 18.92 16.08
CA ARG A 162 -12.23 19.38 17.18
C ARG A 162 -11.31 19.64 18.36
N MET A 163 -11.43 20.81 18.97
CA MET A 163 -10.66 21.09 20.18
C MET A 163 -11.33 20.40 21.35
N TYR A 164 -10.57 19.62 22.12
CA TYR A 164 -11.07 18.89 23.29
C TYR A 164 -10.67 19.57 24.60
N LYS A 165 -11.59 19.61 25.56
CA LYS A 165 -11.33 20.01 26.96
C LYS A 165 -11.81 18.91 27.91
N ILE A 166 -10.99 18.59 28.90
CA ILE A 166 -11.32 17.62 29.95
C ILE A 166 -11.41 18.36 31.28
N VAL A 167 -12.56 18.29 31.93
CA VAL A 167 -12.85 18.96 33.21
C VAL A 167 -13.43 17.96 34.20
N TYR A 168 -13.30 18.23 35.50
CA TYR A 168 -13.99 17.40 36.51
C TYR A 168 -15.50 17.54 36.36
N THR A 169 -16.23 16.42 36.43
CA THR A 169 -17.69 16.40 36.26
C THR A 169 -18.38 17.33 37.26
N GLU A 170 -17.94 17.33 38.53
CA GLU A 170 -18.48 18.23 39.55
C GLU A 170 -18.30 19.72 39.22
N GLU A 171 -17.15 20.06 38.62
CA GLU A 171 -16.88 21.43 38.19
C GLU A 171 -17.80 21.80 37.04
N TYR A 172 -17.89 20.95 36.01
CA TYR A 172 -18.75 21.14 34.86
C TYR A 172 -20.25 21.27 35.24
N ASP A 173 -20.72 20.43 36.15
CA ASP A 173 -22.07 20.53 36.72
C ASP A 173 -22.30 21.86 37.47
N ARG A 174 -21.30 22.31 38.23
CA ARG A 174 -21.32 23.63 38.86
C ARG A 174 -21.33 24.75 37.81
N MET A 175 -20.66 24.55 36.67
CA MET A 175 -20.69 25.47 35.52
C MET A 175 -22.11 25.58 34.96
N LYS A 176 -22.80 24.47 34.70
CA LYS A 176 -24.19 24.46 34.18
C LYS A 176 -25.18 25.19 35.10
N ARG A 177 -25.00 25.09 36.43
CA ARG A 177 -25.97 25.62 37.42
C ARG A 177 -25.80 27.10 37.75
N THR A 178 -24.66 27.71 37.47
CA THR A 178 -24.31 29.05 37.99
C THR A 178 -24.17 30.06 36.86
N LYS A 179 -25.18 30.91 36.65
CA LYS A 179 -25.08 32.05 35.71
C LYS A 179 -23.94 32.99 36.14
N GLY A 180 -23.01 33.27 35.23
CA GLY A 180 -21.93 34.25 35.45
C GLY A 180 -20.69 33.73 36.19
N PHE A 181 -20.51 32.42 36.34
CA PHE A 181 -19.30 31.85 36.95
C PHE A 181 -18.10 32.00 35.99
N LYS A 182 -16.95 32.35 36.55
CA LYS A 182 -15.67 32.46 35.84
C LYS A 182 -14.76 31.30 36.26
N ASN A 183 -14.09 30.66 35.31
CA ASN A 183 -13.06 29.67 35.64
C ASN A 183 -11.83 30.36 36.29
N ASN A 184 -10.83 29.57 36.69
CA ASN A 184 -9.58 30.09 37.29
C ASN A 184 -8.81 31.05 36.36
N ASP A 185 -9.08 30.99 35.06
CA ASP A 185 -8.50 31.86 34.02
C ASP A 185 -9.35 33.11 33.74
N GLY A 186 -10.44 33.31 34.48
CA GLY A 186 -11.32 34.48 34.36
C GLY A 186 -12.32 34.42 33.19
N GLN A 187 -12.37 33.32 32.44
CA GLN A 187 -13.28 33.12 31.31
C GLN A 187 -14.71 32.84 31.78
N LEU A 188 -15.69 33.51 31.17
CA LEU A 188 -17.11 33.32 31.46
C LEU A 188 -17.59 31.95 30.96
N ILE A 189 -18.29 31.22 31.82
CA ILE A 189 -18.77 29.87 31.52
C ILE A 189 -19.86 29.80 30.46
N SER A 190 -20.61 30.90 30.26
CA SER A 190 -21.55 31.01 29.14
C SER A 190 -20.85 30.75 27.81
N ASP A 191 -19.60 31.18 27.69
CA ASP A 191 -18.88 31.17 26.42
C ASP A 191 -18.36 29.75 26.12
N ILE A 192 -17.91 29.01 27.15
CA ILE A 192 -17.50 27.61 27.02
C ILE A 192 -18.70 26.71 26.64
N LEU A 193 -19.87 26.92 27.24
CA LEU A 193 -21.08 26.13 26.95
C LEU A 193 -21.73 26.46 25.60
N LEU A 194 -21.32 27.57 24.94
CA LEU A 194 -21.76 27.93 23.60
C LEU A 194 -20.83 27.36 22.51
N GLU A 195 -19.55 27.15 22.83
CA GLU A 195 -18.54 26.68 21.88
C GLU A 195 -18.38 25.15 21.90
N TYR A 196 -18.71 24.49 23.01
CA TYR A 196 -18.45 23.07 23.22
C TYR A 196 -19.70 22.26 23.58
N GLU A 197 -19.75 21.03 23.10
CA GLU A 197 -20.70 20.00 23.51
C GLU A 197 -20.05 18.91 24.37
N GLU A 198 -20.87 18.28 25.20
CA GLU A 198 -20.50 17.13 26.01
C GLU A 198 -20.52 15.85 25.16
N ILE A 199 -19.38 15.17 25.09
CA ILE A 199 -19.24 13.96 24.27
C ILE A 199 -19.21 12.70 25.13
N ALA A 200 -18.56 12.76 26.29
CA ALA A 200 -18.40 11.59 27.15
C ALA A 200 -18.11 11.97 28.61
N THR A 201 -18.38 11.03 29.52
CA THR A 201 -17.91 11.07 30.91
C THR A 201 -16.99 9.88 31.15
N LEU A 202 -15.79 10.16 31.68
CA LEU A 202 -14.75 9.19 31.96
C LEU A 202 -14.65 8.97 33.47
N SER A 203 -14.60 7.71 33.91
CA SER A 203 -14.26 7.35 35.28
C SER A 203 -12.82 6.89 35.32
N ILE A 204 -11.94 7.66 35.98
CA ILE A 204 -10.49 7.42 35.99
C ILE A 204 -9.94 7.43 37.41
N GLN A 205 -8.77 6.80 37.59
CA GLN A 205 -8.01 6.87 38.84
C GLN A 205 -6.93 7.95 38.73
N GLU A 206 -7.00 8.95 39.60
CA GLU A 206 -5.97 9.98 39.68
C GLU A 206 -5.08 9.82 40.91
N PRO A 207 -3.75 9.95 40.74
CA PRO A 207 -2.84 9.91 41.86
C PRO A 207 -2.93 11.21 42.65
N TYR A 208 -2.97 11.09 43.98
CA TYR A 208 -2.83 12.22 44.89
C TYR A 208 -1.84 11.88 46.01
N TRP A 209 -1.14 12.90 46.50
CA TRP A 209 -0.14 12.71 47.55
C TRP A 209 -0.74 12.92 48.93
N VAL A 210 -0.61 11.91 49.79
CA VAL A 210 -0.98 11.98 51.21
C VAL A 210 0.26 12.35 52.02
N CYS A 211 0.28 13.60 52.48
CA CYS A 211 1.33 14.12 53.35
C CYS A 211 1.25 13.49 54.76
N PRO A 212 2.36 13.02 55.35
CA PRO A 212 2.40 12.47 56.71
C PRO A 212 1.85 13.36 57.83
N ARG A 213 1.82 14.67 57.59
CA ARG A 213 1.32 15.68 58.53
C ARG A 213 0.00 16.30 58.08
N SER A 214 -0.66 15.70 57.08
CA SER A 214 -1.93 16.17 56.50
C SER A 214 -1.93 17.63 56.05
N ILE A 215 -0.76 18.15 55.66
CA ILE A 215 -0.61 19.52 55.17
C ILE A 215 -1.10 19.57 53.71
N ARG A 216 -2.24 20.22 53.47
CA ARG A 216 -2.93 20.23 52.17
C ARG A 216 -2.09 20.75 51.00
N VAL A 217 -1.20 21.72 51.24
CA VAL A 217 -0.35 22.30 50.19
C VAL A 217 0.84 21.41 49.81
N HIS A 218 1.10 20.33 50.57
CA HIS A 218 2.10 19.35 50.21
C HIS A 218 1.46 18.33 49.27
N THR A 219 1.40 18.65 47.99
CA THR A 219 0.76 17.82 46.95
C THR A 219 1.72 16.86 46.25
N ALA A 220 2.98 16.81 46.69
CA ALA A 220 4.01 15.92 46.16
C ALA A 220 5.09 15.66 47.23
N PRO A 221 5.88 14.58 47.12
CA PRO A 221 6.97 14.30 48.06
C PRO A 221 8.02 15.42 48.12
N THR A 222 8.21 16.15 47.02
CA THR A 222 9.12 17.31 46.93
C THR A 222 8.64 18.52 47.71
N LYS A 223 7.33 18.62 47.98
CA LYS A 223 6.74 19.69 48.81
C LYS A 223 6.80 19.34 50.30
N CYS A 224 7.09 18.09 50.67
CA CYS A 224 7.24 17.68 52.06
C CYS A 224 8.62 18.05 52.65
N GLY A 225 8.60 18.83 53.72
CA GLY A 225 9.81 19.15 54.50
C GLY A 225 10.32 17.99 55.37
N ARG A 226 11.48 18.20 56.01
CA ARG A 226 12.15 17.18 56.86
C ARG A 226 11.24 16.64 57.97
N MET A 227 10.36 17.47 58.54
CA MET A 227 9.44 17.04 59.60
C MET A 227 8.44 16.00 59.08
N CYS A 228 7.84 16.21 57.92
CA CYS A 228 6.92 15.25 57.32
C CYS A 228 7.62 13.91 57.02
N LYS A 229 8.89 13.95 56.59
CA LYS A 229 9.66 12.73 56.27
C LYS A 229 9.98 11.86 57.48
N ARG A 230 10.03 12.43 58.69
CA ARG A 230 10.28 11.66 59.93
C ARG A 230 9.06 10.86 60.40
N GLU A 231 7.87 11.31 60.02
CA GLU A 231 6.58 10.70 60.37
C GLU A 231 6.02 9.87 59.19
N PHE A 232 6.82 9.65 58.15
CA PHE A 232 6.38 8.93 56.96
C PHE A 232 6.14 7.46 57.28
N ASP A 233 4.98 6.97 56.85
CA ASP A 233 4.54 5.59 56.99
C ASP A 233 4.04 5.16 55.60
N PRO A 234 4.69 4.20 54.93
CA PRO A 234 4.37 3.82 53.56
C PRO A 234 2.96 3.23 53.40
N ASP A 235 2.34 2.72 54.46
CA ASP A 235 1.00 2.12 54.39
C ASP A 235 -0.10 3.21 54.39
N HIS A 236 0.17 4.36 55.01
CA HIS A 236 -0.80 5.45 55.19
C HIS A 236 -0.46 6.71 54.37
N HIS A 237 0.80 6.88 53.98
CA HIS A 237 1.33 8.08 53.36
C HIS A 237 2.03 7.75 52.05
N GLY A 238 1.99 8.69 51.11
CA GLY A 238 2.55 8.48 49.79
C GLY A 238 1.55 8.75 48.68
N TRP A 239 1.77 8.11 47.53
CA TRP A 239 0.84 8.17 46.42
C TRP A 239 -0.34 7.25 46.65
N HIS A 240 -1.52 7.84 46.73
CA HIS A 240 -2.79 7.14 46.74
C HIS A 240 -3.55 7.45 45.46
N PHE A 241 -4.56 6.66 45.15
CA PHE A 241 -5.42 6.87 43.99
C PHE A 241 -6.83 7.18 44.45
N ILE A 242 -7.46 8.14 43.77
CA ILE A 242 -8.87 8.46 43.96
C ILE A 242 -9.61 8.26 42.65
N GLN A 243 -10.77 7.62 42.73
CA GLN A 243 -11.67 7.52 41.58
C GLN A 243 -12.32 8.88 41.36
N VAL A 244 -12.18 9.43 40.17
CA VAL A 244 -12.78 10.71 39.78
C VAL A 244 -13.54 10.56 38.47
N GLU A 245 -14.58 11.36 38.33
CA GLU A 245 -15.30 11.49 37.06
C GLU A 245 -14.89 12.78 36.36
N LYS A 246 -14.64 12.67 35.05
CA LYS A 246 -14.30 13.80 34.19
C LYS A 246 -15.20 13.85 32.98
N THR A 247 -15.68 15.04 32.64
CA THR A 247 -16.45 15.29 31.44
C THR A 247 -15.52 15.73 30.30
N VAL A 248 -15.69 15.11 29.13
CA VAL A 248 -15.00 15.44 27.89
C VAL A 248 -15.91 16.32 27.05
N LEU A 249 -15.40 17.51 26.73
CA LEU A 249 -16.06 18.51 25.90
C LEU A 249 -15.33 18.63 24.57
N ALA A 250 -16.06 18.78 23.47
CA ALA A 250 -15.50 19.02 22.14
C ALA A 250 -16.21 20.21 21.48
N THR A 251 -15.52 21.00 20.66
CA THR A 251 -16.15 22.10 19.90
C THR A 251 -17.28 21.56 19.03
N HIS A 252 -18.37 22.31 18.85
CA HIS A 252 -19.48 21.88 17.99
C HIS A 252 -19.04 21.58 16.54
N ASP A 253 -19.70 20.63 15.90
CA ASP A 253 -19.56 20.39 14.46
C ASP A 253 -20.27 21.54 13.71
N GLU A 254 -19.51 22.42 13.03
CA GLU A 254 -20.06 23.50 12.19
C GLU A 254 -20.55 23.02 10.82
#